data_AF-A0A7S4U8L3-F1
#
_entry.id   AF-A0A7S4U8L3-F1
#
_cell.length_a   1.000
_cell.length_b   1.000
_cell.length_c   1.000
_cell.angle_alpha   90.00
_cell.angle_beta   90.00
_cell.angle_gamma   90.00
#
_symmetry.space_group_name_H-M   'P 1'
#
loop_
_entity.id
_entity.type
_entity.pdbx_description
1 polymer ?
#
loop_
_entity_poly.entity_id
_entity_poly.type
_entity_poly.pdbx_seq_one_letter_code
_entity_poly.pdbx_strand_id
1 'polypeptide(L)'
;CDIIMREKAGLVAFVDSIEEKLRAYDQLSVVEGKVDRFMEKNPLHNDLVVLLGNLDECSLFIQQSSDYHKSEVYRAQFQQIFSRALALIKLFVVSNIRSNTSSLARQIQSASDKDNYHHVVTTTMRRLSSSLRPLFQEIERRGRADSYSNLLVDCQYTYFNERRRLVAPLLSEQMEKAVSSSPLKEAVRTACQVLVHTAQTEYQLVSLFFHSAHQGLEDLLSSFAAVAYDHIRPVVIKSSLDVLCSVALVIQSEVMHEQLARRKDITAPIAPMFQRILQDVQERLVFLVLMFIRNDIGGYVPTPHDLAYPERLRGSRATAKWEGFGGGSGAIDIAELNKQNGHGPKQNGESKGKEKEEDG
;
A
#
# COMPACT_ATOMS: atom_id res chain seq x y z
N CYS A 1 47.37 -61.56 -29.56
CA CYS A 1 47.22 -60.62 -28.42
C CYS A 1 46.38 -59.39 -28.78
N ASP A 2 46.65 -58.71 -29.90
CA ASP A 2 45.96 -57.43 -30.22
C ASP A 2 44.44 -57.54 -30.45
N ILE A 3 43.96 -58.67 -30.96
CA ILE A 3 42.52 -58.91 -31.16
C ILE A 3 41.80 -59.02 -29.79
N ILE A 4 42.38 -59.78 -28.86
CA ILE A 4 41.86 -59.98 -27.50
C ILE A 4 41.90 -58.65 -26.71
N MET A 5 42.93 -57.84 -26.90
CA MET A 5 43.02 -56.51 -26.27
C MET A 5 41.96 -55.55 -26.82
N ARG A 6 41.65 -55.59 -28.11
CA ARG A 6 40.55 -54.82 -28.73
C ARG A 6 39.18 -55.28 -28.23
N GLU A 7 38.98 -56.59 -28.11
CA GLU A 7 37.74 -57.17 -27.61
C GLU A 7 37.52 -56.82 -26.13
N LYS A 8 38.57 -56.92 -25.31
CA LYS A 8 38.54 -56.46 -23.91
C LYS A 8 38.22 -54.97 -23.81
N ALA A 9 38.83 -54.11 -24.63
CA ALA A 9 38.53 -52.69 -24.65
C ALA A 9 37.06 -52.41 -25.05
N GLY A 10 36.52 -53.17 -26.01
CA GLY A 10 35.11 -53.10 -26.41
C GLY A 10 34.15 -53.53 -25.30
N LEU A 11 34.46 -54.61 -24.58
CA LEU A 11 33.67 -55.05 -23.43
C LEU A 11 33.73 -54.05 -22.27
N VAL A 12 34.89 -53.46 -22.00
CA VAL A 12 35.02 -52.42 -20.97
C VAL A 12 34.19 -51.19 -21.32
N ALA A 13 34.28 -50.69 -22.55
CA ALA A 13 33.46 -49.56 -23.00
C ALA A 13 31.94 -49.86 -22.93
N PHE A 14 31.55 -51.11 -23.18
CA PHE A 14 30.17 -51.55 -23.04
C PHE A 14 29.70 -51.60 -21.57
N VAL A 15 30.54 -52.13 -20.67
CA VAL A 15 30.27 -52.15 -19.23
C VAL A 15 30.18 -50.72 -18.68
N ASP A 16 31.11 -49.84 -19.06
CA ASP A 16 31.09 -48.43 -18.65
C ASP A 16 29.79 -47.73 -19.11
N SER A 17 29.32 -48.02 -20.33
CA SER A 17 28.05 -47.49 -20.83
C SER A 17 26.82 -48.02 -20.06
N ILE A 18 26.86 -49.27 -19.59
CA ILE A 18 25.79 -49.83 -18.75
C ILE A 18 25.83 -49.24 -17.35
N GLU A 19 27.02 -49.12 -16.74
CA GLU A 19 27.18 -48.49 -15.42
C GLU A 19 26.71 -47.04 -15.44
N GLU A 20 27.04 -46.28 -16.47
CA GLU A 20 26.58 -44.89 -16.62
C GLU A 20 25.05 -44.80 -16.68
N LYS A 21 24.38 -45.74 -17.35
CA LYS A 21 22.91 -45.82 -17.41
C LYS A 21 22.28 -46.30 -16.11
N LEU A 22 22.95 -47.21 -15.38
CA LEU A 22 22.48 -47.72 -14.09
C LEU A 22 22.63 -46.70 -12.96
N ARG A 23 23.69 -45.87 -13.01
CA ARG A 23 23.95 -44.82 -12.01
C ARG A 23 22.77 -43.89 -11.79
N ALA A 24 22.00 -43.59 -12.83
CA ALA A 24 20.83 -42.72 -12.70
C ALA A 24 19.70 -43.37 -11.88
N TYR A 25 19.53 -44.69 -11.97
CA TYR A 25 18.58 -45.42 -11.15
C TYR A 25 19.06 -45.51 -9.69
N ASP A 26 20.35 -45.68 -9.48
CA ASP A 26 20.95 -45.61 -8.14
C ASP A 26 20.79 -44.21 -7.54
N GLN A 27 21.01 -43.15 -8.33
CA GLN A 27 20.81 -41.77 -7.90
C GLN A 27 19.36 -41.50 -7.46
N LEU A 28 18.36 -42.07 -8.15
CA LEU A 28 16.96 -41.94 -7.73
C LEU A 28 16.73 -42.49 -6.33
N SER A 29 17.28 -43.68 -6.03
CA SER A 29 17.19 -44.30 -4.70
C SER A 29 17.90 -43.48 -3.62
N VAL A 30 19.03 -42.85 -3.98
CA VAL A 30 19.78 -41.95 -3.10
C VAL A 30 18.97 -40.69 -2.80
N VAL A 31 18.30 -40.11 -3.80
CA VAL A 31 17.42 -38.95 -3.64
C VAL A 31 16.22 -39.30 -2.77
N GLU A 32 15.57 -40.44 -2.99
CA GLU A 32 14.47 -40.93 -2.15
C GLU A 32 14.90 -41.03 -0.68
N GLY A 33 16.03 -41.70 -0.42
CA GLY A 33 16.56 -41.80 0.94
C GLY A 33 16.94 -40.45 1.55
N LYS A 34 17.38 -39.46 0.75
CA LYS A 34 17.61 -38.08 1.23
C LYS A 34 16.29 -37.42 1.64
N VAL A 35 15.25 -37.53 0.82
CA VAL A 35 13.92 -36.97 1.12
C VAL A 35 13.37 -37.57 2.41
N ASP A 36 13.44 -38.89 2.58
CA ASP A 36 12.97 -39.56 3.81
C ASP A 36 13.72 -39.07 5.05
N ARG A 37 15.06 -38.98 4.98
CA ARG A 37 15.86 -38.43 6.09
C ARG A 37 15.52 -36.99 6.42
N PHE A 38 15.24 -36.16 5.42
CA PHE A 38 14.85 -34.76 5.64
C PHE A 38 13.42 -34.61 6.18
N MET A 39 12.54 -35.59 5.94
CA MET A 39 11.24 -35.61 6.62
C MET A 39 11.39 -35.93 8.10
N GLU A 40 12.33 -36.81 8.46
CA GLU A 40 12.62 -37.17 9.85
C GLU A 40 13.40 -36.10 10.61
N LYS A 41 14.37 -35.45 9.94
CA LYS A 41 15.24 -34.42 10.51
C LYS A 41 15.11 -33.15 9.69
N ASN A 42 14.74 -32.05 10.34
CA ASN A 42 14.64 -30.74 9.70
C ASN A 42 15.91 -30.45 8.86
N PRO A 43 15.77 -30.27 7.54
CA PRO A 43 16.91 -30.08 6.66
C PRO A 43 17.54 -28.70 6.90
N LEU A 44 18.85 -28.60 6.67
CA LEU A 44 19.49 -27.30 6.57
C LEU A 44 19.22 -26.70 5.18
N HIS A 45 19.35 -25.38 5.08
CA HIS A 45 19.13 -24.66 3.82
C HIS A 45 20.01 -25.20 2.68
N ASN A 46 21.30 -25.42 2.94
CA ASN A 46 22.24 -25.96 1.93
C ASN A 46 21.85 -27.35 1.44
N ASP A 47 21.26 -28.17 2.33
CA ASP A 47 20.84 -29.53 1.98
C ASP A 47 19.69 -29.51 0.96
N LEU A 48 18.78 -28.53 1.07
CA LEU A 48 17.67 -28.36 0.13
C LEU A 48 18.13 -27.86 -1.24
N VAL A 49 19.13 -26.99 -1.29
CA VAL A 49 19.73 -26.54 -2.56
C VAL A 49 20.39 -27.71 -3.28
N VAL A 50 21.14 -28.56 -2.55
CA VAL A 50 21.73 -29.78 -3.10
C VAL A 50 20.66 -30.77 -3.56
N LEU A 51 19.56 -30.91 -2.81
CA LEU A 51 18.43 -31.75 -3.20
C LEU A 51 17.82 -31.30 -4.53
N LEU A 52 17.62 -29.99 -4.71
CA LEU A 52 17.11 -29.42 -5.97
C LEU A 52 18.01 -29.74 -7.16
N GLY A 53 19.34 -29.64 -6.99
CA GLY A 53 20.29 -30.02 -8.03
C GLY A 53 20.18 -31.48 -8.44
N ASN A 54 20.11 -32.40 -7.45
CA ASN A 54 19.97 -33.83 -7.74
C ASN A 54 18.64 -34.16 -8.45
N LEU A 55 17.56 -33.45 -8.11
CA LEU A 55 16.26 -33.61 -8.76
C LEU A 55 16.31 -33.17 -10.23
N ASP A 56 17.04 -32.10 -10.54
CA ASP A 56 17.22 -31.65 -11.92
C ASP A 56 18.01 -32.67 -12.74
N GLU A 57 19.10 -33.21 -12.18
CA GLU A 57 19.90 -34.26 -12.84
C GLU A 57 19.05 -35.50 -13.14
N CYS A 58 18.26 -35.95 -12.16
CA CYS A 58 17.33 -37.06 -12.34
C CYS A 58 16.24 -36.74 -13.38
N SER A 59 15.73 -35.51 -13.40
CA SER A 59 14.72 -35.05 -14.36
C SER A 59 15.25 -35.05 -15.80
N LEU A 60 16.44 -34.50 -16.01
CA LEU A 60 17.11 -34.46 -17.32
C LEU A 60 17.39 -35.88 -17.83
N PHE A 61 17.88 -36.76 -16.95
CA PHE A 61 18.13 -38.14 -17.31
C PHE A 61 16.84 -38.85 -17.76
N ILE A 62 15.74 -38.71 -17.01
CA ILE A 62 14.45 -39.35 -17.34
C ILE A 62 13.91 -38.84 -18.68
N GLN A 63 14.10 -37.56 -19.00
CA GLN A 63 13.71 -37.00 -20.30
C GLN A 63 14.55 -37.56 -21.45
N GLN A 64 15.86 -37.79 -21.23
CA GLN A 64 16.76 -38.36 -22.25
C GLN A 64 16.61 -39.88 -22.44
N SER A 65 15.90 -40.55 -21.54
CA SER A 65 15.82 -42.02 -21.43
C SER A 65 14.40 -42.54 -21.70
N SER A 66 13.63 -41.90 -22.60
CA SER A 66 12.23 -42.27 -22.89
C SER A 66 12.06 -43.69 -23.45
N ASP A 67 13.06 -44.18 -24.18
CA ASP A 67 12.95 -45.39 -25.00
C ASP A 67 13.31 -46.69 -24.27
N TYR A 68 13.66 -46.62 -22.97
CA TYR A 68 14.04 -47.82 -22.21
C TYR A 68 12.86 -48.65 -21.72
N HIS A 69 13.08 -49.96 -21.64
CA HIS A 69 12.11 -50.90 -21.07
C HIS A 69 11.85 -50.59 -19.58
N LYS A 70 10.57 -50.36 -19.23
CA LYS A 70 10.06 -49.87 -17.92
C LYS A 70 10.29 -48.36 -17.62
N SER A 71 10.62 -47.53 -18.61
CA SER A 71 10.76 -46.07 -18.44
C SER A 71 9.53 -45.43 -17.78
N GLU A 72 8.31 -45.90 -18.10
CA GLU A 72 7.07 -45.38 -17.52
C GLU A 72 6.94 -45.58 -16.00
N VAL A 73 7.36 -46.75 -15.49
CA VAL A 73 7.28 -47.05 -14.04
C VAL A 73 8.25 -46.18 -13.27
N TYR A 74 9.47 -46.02 -13.77
CA TYR A 74 10.48 -45.15 -13.15
C TYR A 74 10.09 -43.68 -13.23
N ARG A 75 9.47 -43.24 -14.33
CA ARG A 75 8.94 -41.88 -14.44
C ARG A 75 7.87 -41.60 -13.39
N ALA A 76 6.97 -42.56 -13.14
CA ALA A 76 5.97 -42.43 -12.09
C ALA A 76 6.59 -42.35 -10.69
N GLN A 77 7.57 -43.21 -10.39
CA GLN A 77 8.31 -43.18 -9.12
C GLN A 77 9.05 -41.86 -8.92
N PHE A 78 9.74 -41.37 -9.95
CA PHE A 78 10.40 -40.08 -9.89
C PHE A 78 9.41 -38.93 -9.67
N GLN A 79 8.28 -38.90 -10.38
CA GLN A 79 7.25 -37.89 -10.17
C GLN A 79 6.73 -37.88 -8.72
N GLN A 80 6.61 -39.05 -8.10
CA GLN A 80 6.24 -39.18 -6.69
C GLN A 80 7.32 -38.60 -5.77
N ILE A 81 8.59 -39.01 -5.94
CA ILE A 81 9.73 -38.51 -5.15
C ILE A 81 9.88 -37.00 -5.32
N PHE A 82 9.77 -36.52 -6.55
CA PHE A 82 9.83 -35.10 -6.90
C PHE A 82 8.74 -34.30 -6.20
N SER A 83 7.48 -34.75 -6.28
CA SER A 83 6.36 -34.10 -5.60
C SER A 83 6.54 -34.06 -4.08
N ARG A 84 7.04 -35.16 -3.48
CA ARG A 84 7.36 -35.24 -2.05
C ARG A 84 8.48 -34.28 -1.67
N ALA A 85 9.52 -34.18 -2.48
CA ALA A 85 10.63 -33.25 -2.25
C ALA A 85 10.19 -31.78 -2.32
N LEU A 86 9.36 -31.41 -3.30
CA LEU A 86 8.79 -30.07 -3.38
C LEU A 86 7.88 -29.76 -2.19
N ALA A 87 7.06 -30.72 -1.74
CA ALA A 87 6.23 -30.57 -0.56
C ALA A 87 7.09 -30.36 0.72
N LEU A 88 8.22 -31.05 0.83
CA LEU A 88 9.17 -30.88 1.91
C LEU A 88 9.81 -29.48 1.91
N ILE A 89 10.22 -29.00 0.74
CA ILE A 89 10.76 -27.63 0.58
C ILE A 89 9.69 -26.60 0.96
N LYS A 90 8.45 -26.77 0.48
CA LYS A 90 7.31 -25.93 0.86
C LYS A 90 7.13 -25.90 2.36
N LEU A 91 7.08 -27.07 3.00
CA LEU A 91 6.89 -27.20 4.45
C LEU A 91 8.00 -26.48 5.22
N PHE A 92 9.26 -26.65 4.82
CA PHE A 92 10.40 -25.97 5.42
C PHE A 92 10.26 -24.44 5.35
N VAL A 93 9.97 -23.90 4.16
CA VAL A 93 9.83 -22.45 3.95
C VAL A 93 8.65 -21.90 4.75
N VAL A 94 7.48 -22.54 4.65
CA VAL A 94 6.26 -22.15 5.36
C VAL A 94 6.48 -22.18 6.87
N SER A 95 7.11 -23.23 7.39
CA SER A 95 7.42 -23.36 8.83
C SER A 95 8.36 -22.25 9.30
N ASN A 96 9.42 -21.96 8.55
CA ASN A 96 10.35 -20.87 8.88
C ASN A 96 9.65 -19.51 8.91
N ILE A 97 8.85 -19.17 7.90
CA ILE A 97 8.12 -17.90 7.83
C ILE A 97 7.11 -17.79 8.99
N ARG A 98 6.30 -18.83 9.22
CA ARG A 98 5.27 -18.83 10.27
C ARG A 98 5.86 -18.81 11.68
N SER A 99 6.90 -19.58 11.93
CA SER A 99 7.57 -19.63 13.24
C SER A 99 8.21 -18.28 13.57
N ASN A 100 8.91 -17.65 12.62
CA ASN A 100 9.50 -16.33 12.81
C ASN A 100 8.42 -15.25 12.99
N THR A 101 7.38 -15.27 12.17
CA THR A 101 6.28 -14.27 12.26
C THR A 101 5.51 -14.39 13.56
N SER A 102 5.19 -15.62 14.01
CA SER A 102 4.50 -15.84 15.29
C SER A 102 5.37 -15.52 16.51
N SER A 103 6.68 -15.76 16.43
CA SER A 103 7.63 -15.30 17.46
C SER A 103 7.65 -13.77 17.55
N LEU A 104 7.74 -13.08 16.41
CA LEU A 104 7.68 -11.62 16.33
C LEU A 104 6.36 -11.06 16.85
N ALA A 105 5.22 -11.63 16.46
CA ALA A 105 3.92 -11.19 16.93
C ALA A 105 3.80 -11.28 18.46
N ARG A 106 4.31 -12.37 19.07
CA ARG A 106 4.37 -12.51 20.53
C ARG A 106 5.29 -11.47 21.18
N GLN A 107 6.47 -11.24 20.60
CA GLN A 107 7.42 -10.25 21.11
C GLN A 107 6.82 -8.84 21.10
N ILE A 108 6.14 -8.47 20.02
CA ILE A 108 5.41 -7.21 19.87
C ILE A 108 4.33 -7.08 20.95
N GLN A 109 3.53 -8.12 21.15
CA GLN A 109 2.44 -8.09 22.14
C GLN A 109 2.96 -7.93 23.57
N SER A 110 4.15 -8.45 23.87
CA SER A 110 4.80 -8.31 25.18
C SER A 110 5.61 -7.03 25.36
N ALA A 111 5.86 -6.26 24.31
CA ALA A 111 6.72 -5.08 24.37
C ALA A 111 5.98 -3.88 25.01
N SER A 112 6.63 -3.25 25.98
CA SER A 112 6.12 -2.02 26.63
C SER A 112 6.29 -0.78 25.73
N ASP A 113 7.37 -0.73 24.95
CA ASP A 113 7.67 0.34 24.01
C ASP A 113 7.25 -0.07 22.58
N LYS A 114 6.19 0.57 22.09
CA LYS A 114 5.62 0.34 20.77
C LYS A 114 6.22 1.25 19.68
N ASP A 115 7.22 2.07 19.95
CA ASP A 115 7.78 2.93 18.90
C ASP A 115 8.95 2.23 18.16
N ASN A 116 9.56 1.20 18.74
CA ASN A 116 10.71 0.49 18.15
C ASN A 116 10.37 -0.82 17.39
N TYR A 117 9.10 -1.26 17.37
CA TYR A 117 8.77 -2.57 16.77
C TYR A 117 9.02 -2.61 15.26
N HIS A 118 8.84 -1.50 14.53
CA HIS A 118 9.07 -1.46 13.07
C HIS A 118 10.50 -1.86 12.72
N HIS A 119 11.48 -1.39 13.49
CA HIS A 119 12.88 -1.75 13.32
C HIS A 119 13.13 -3.22 13.66
N VAL A 120 12.54 -3.73 14.75
CA VAL A 120 12.67 -5.14 15.16
C VAL A 120 12.10 -6.08 14.10
N VAL A 121 10.91 -5.78 13.57
CA VAL A 121 10.25 -6.54 12.50
C VAL A 121 11.11 -6.53 11.24
N THR A 122 11.53 -5.34 10.79
CA THR A 122 12.33 -5.19 9.56
C THR A 122 13.68 -5.91 9.66
N THR A 123 14.38 -5.76 10.79
CA THR A 123 15.69 -6.39 11.01
C THR A 123 15.57 -7.91 11.07
N THR A 124 14.55 -8.43 11.74
CA THR A 124 14.34 -9.87 11.83
C THR A 124 13.94 -10.48 10.49
N MET A 125 13.07 -9.80 9.73
CA MET A 125 12.72 -10.24 8.38
C MET A 125 13.91 -10.16 7.42
N ARG A 126 14.79 -9.17 7.55
CA ARG A 126 16.04 -9.10 6.77
C ARG A 126 17.01 -10.23 7.11
N ARG A 127 17.09 -10.66 8.38
CA ARG A 127 17.86 -11.85 8.73
C ARG A 127 17.27 -13.11 8.12
N LEU A 128 15.95 -13.25 8.16
CA LEU A 128 15.24 -14.35 7.53
C LEU A 128 15.43 -14.36 6.01
N SER A 129 15.43 -13.18 5.37
CA SER A 129 15.69 -13.06 3.93
C SER A 129 17.07 -13.58 3.58
N SER A 130 18.12 -13.22 4.32
CA SER A 130 19.47 -13.74 4.06
C SER A 130 19.56 -15.26 4.14
N SER A 131 18.75 -15.90 4.99
CA SER A 131 18.69 -17.36 5.12
C SER A 131 17.92 -18.02 3.97
N LEU A 132 16.75 -17.48 3.60
CA LEU A 132 15.88 -18.10 2.59
C LEU A 132 16.21 -17.71 1.15
N ARG A 133 16.90 -16.58 0.93
CA ARG A 133 17.18 -16.01 -0.40
C ARG A 133 17.87 -16.99 -1.35
N PRO A 134 18.92 -17.73 -0.97
CA PRO A 134 19.57 -18.61 -1.93
C PRO A 134 18.66 -19.77 -2.38
N LEU A 135 17.70 -20.18 -1.53
CA LEU A 135 16.71 -21.20 -1.90
C LEU A 135 15.69 -20.62 -2.89
N PHE A 136 15.18 -19.42 -2.62
CA PHE A 136 14.28 -18.73 -3.55
C PHE A 136 14.94 -18.44 -4.89
N GLN A 137 16.21 -18.05 -4.91
CA GLN A 137 16.97 -17.87 -6.15
C GLN A 137 17.02 -19.15 -6.99
N GLU A 138 17.27 -20.30 -6.36
CA GLU A 138 17.29 -21.57 -7.08
C GLU A 138 15.90 -21.98 -7.57
N ILE A 139 14.84 -21.72 -6.80
CA ILE A 139 13.45 -21.98 -7.23
C ILE A 139 13.06 -21.07 -8.39
N GLU A 140 13.36 -19.76 -8.31
CA GLU A 140 13.08 -18.77 -9.36
C GLU A 140 13.84 -19.08 -10.65
N ARG A 141 15.13 -19.49 -10.55
CA ARG A 141 15.93 -19.91 -11.71
C ARG A 141 15.30 -21.07 -12.46
N ARG A 142 14.62 -21.97 -11.74
CA ARG A 142 13.92 -23.16 -12.28
C ARG A 142 12.47 -22.90 -12.67
N GLY A 143 11.93 -21.70 -12.45
CA GLY A 143 10.51 -21.36 -12.60
C GLY A 143 9.89 -21.56 -13.98
N ARG A 144 10.64 -22.05 -14.97
CA ARG A 144 10.12 -22.46 -16.30
C ARG A 144 9.33 -23.77 -16.26
N ALA A 145 9.52 -24.60 -15.24
CA ALA A 145 8.71 -25.80 -15.06
C ALA A 145 7.54 -25.53 -14.09
N ASP A 146 6.34 -25.97 -14.46
CA ASP A 146 5.08 -25.68 -13.76
C ASP A 146 5.14 -25.99 -12.26
N SER A 147 5.82 -27.07 -11.87
CA SER A 147 5.92 -27.47 -10.47
C SER A 147 6.71 -26.49 -9.59
N TYR A 148 7.79 -25.88 -10.12
CA TYR A 148 8.57 -24.88 -9.40
C TYR A 148 7.85 -23.53 -9.37
N SER A 149 7.14 -23.18 -10.45
CA SER A 149 6.26 -22.00 -10.48
C SER A 149 5.17 -22.09 -9.41
N ASN A 150 4.46 -23.23 -9.33
CA ASN A 150 3.44 -23.45 -8.30
C ASN A 150 4.00 -23.39 -6.88
N LEU A 151 5.17 -24.00 -6.65
CA LEU A 151 5.87 -23.91 -5.36
C LEU A 151 6.20 -22.46 -5.00
N LEU A 152 6.68 -21.66 -5.95
CA LEU A 152 7.01 -20.26 -5.74
C LEU A 152 5.76 -19.45 -5.38
N VAL A 153 4.66 -19.63 -6.11
CA VAL A 153 3.37 -18.97 -5.84
C VAL A 153 2.86 -19.30 -4.44
N ASP A 154 2.93 -20.56 -4.03
CA ASP A 154 2.54 -21.00 -2.68
C ASP A 154 3.38 -20.34 -1.57
N CYS A 155 4.69 -20.25 -1.79
CA CYS A 155 5.63 -19.61 -0.87
C CYS A 155 5.36 -18.10 -0.77
N GLN A 156 5.14 -17.42 -1.90
CA GLN A 156 4.79 -16.00 -1.96
C GLN A 156 3.47 -15.73 -1.26
N TYR A 157 2.43 -16.52 -1.54
CA TYR A 157 1.13 -16.42 -0.88
C TYR A 157 1.25 -16.53 0.65
N THR A 158 2.02 -17.52 1.12
CA THR A 158 2.29 -17.67 2.56
C THR A 158 3.00 -16.46 3.13
N TYR A 159 4.06 -15.98 2.46
CA TYR A 159 4.79 -14.80 2.87
C TYR A 159 3.87 -13.58 3.02
N PHE A 160 3.11 -13.24 1.97
CA PHE A 160 2.24 -12.06 1.98
C PHE A 160 1.14 -12.14 3.03
N ASN A 161 0.57 -13.32 3.28
CA ASN A 161 -0.42 -13.49 4.33
C ASN A 161 0.16 -13.30 5.74
N GLU A 162 1.34 -13.88 6.01
CA GLU A 162 2.00 -13.70 7.30
C GLU A 162 2.45 -12.24 7.49
N ARG A 163 2.92 -11.56 6.43
CA ARG A 163 3.22 -10.11 6.47
C ARG A 163 1.97 -9.30 6.77
N ARG A 164 0.85 -9.55 6.07
CA ARG A 164 -0.43 -8.86 6.31
C ARG A 164 -0.87 -9.03 7.76
N ARG A 165 -0.82 -10.26 8.28
CA ARG A 165 -1.20 -10.59 9.66
C ARG A 165 -0.34 -9.85 10.70
N LEU A 166 0.94 -9.66 10.42
CA LEU A 166 1.85 -8.97 11.31
C LEU A 166 1.69 -7.44 11.26
N VAL A 167 1.60 -6.87 10.05
CA VAL A 167 1.71 -5.43 9.82
C VAL A 167 0.35 -4.71 9.86
N ALA A 168 -0.74 -5.32 9.41
CA ALA A 168 -2.06 -4.69 9.42
C ALA A 168 -2.52 -4.21 10.81
N PRO A 169 -2.43 -5.00 11.90
CA PRO A 169 -2.84 -4.51 13.22
C PRO A 169 -1.96 -3.37 13.73
N LEU A 170 -0.66 -3.41 13.43
CA LEU A 170 0.30 -2.36 13.79
C LEU A 170 -0.01 -1.06 13.06
N LEU A 171 -0.27 -1.16 11.76
CA LEU A 171 -0.70 -0.03 10.95
C LEU A 171 -2.01 0.54 11.48
N SER A 172 -2.98 -0.30 11.82
CA SER A 172 -4.26 0.15 12.39
C SER A 172 -4.07 0.94 13.68
N GLU A 173 -3.21 0.47 14.59
CA GLU A 173 -2.90 1.19 15.83
C GLU A 173 -2.23 2.55 15.56
N GLN A 174 -1.30 2.61 14.61
CA GLN A 174 -0.65 3.87 14.22
C GLN A 174 -1.63 4.85 13.56
N MET A 175 -2.55 4.34 12.74
CA MET A 175 -3.61 5.16 12.12
C MET A 175 -4.56 5.72 13.17
N GLU A 176 -5.01 4.89 14.11
CA GLU A 176 -5.88 5.33 15.21
C GLU A 176 -5.20 6.41 16.06
N LYS A 177 -3.91 6.22 16.41
CA LYS A 177 -3.11 7.21 17.12
C LYS A 177 -2.96 8.51 16.31
N ALA A 178 -2.66 8.43 15.02
CA ALA A 178 -2.50 9.60 14.16
C ALA A 178 -3.81 10.40 14.02
N VAL A 179 -4.93 9.70 13.88
CA VAL A 179 -6.26 10.32 13.73
C VAL A 179 -6.77 10.93 15.04
N SER A 180 -6.47 10.31 16.18
CA SER A 180 -6.98 10.77 17.48
C SER A 180 -6.14 11.88 18.14
N SER A 181 -4.86 12.00 17.78
CA SER A 181 -3.90 12.88 18.48
C SER A 181 -3.76 14.29 17.90
N SER A 182 -4.34 14.57 16.73
CA SER A 182 -4.12 15.83 16.02
C SER A 182 -5.37 16.30 15.26
N PRO A 183 -5.51 17.61 14.99
CA PRO A 183 -6.48 18.14 14.04
C PRO A 183 -6.47 17.36 12.72
N LEU A 184 -7.63 17.21 12.07
CA LEU A 184 -7.81 16.32 10.91
C LEU A 184 -6.78 16.56 9.80
N LYS A 185 -6.43 17.81 9.50
CA LYS A 185 -5.41 18.16 8.49
C LYS A 185 -4.05 17.52 8.80
N GLU A 186 -3.60 17.65 10.05
CA GLU A 186 -2.33 17.11 10.51
C GLU A 186 -2.39 15.58 10.66
N ALA A 187 -3.52 15.07 11.16
CA ALA A 187 -3.78 13.64 11.22
C ALA A 187 -3.70 12.97 9.85
N VAL A 188 -4.33 13.53 8.82
CA VAL A 188 -4.27 13.01 7.44
C VAL A 188 -2.83 13.04 6.93
N ARG A 189 -2.09 14.14 7.14
CA ARG A 189 -0.68 14.22 6.74
C ARG A 189 0.15 13.11 7.39
N THR A 190 0.03 12.94 8.71
CA THR A 190 0.76 11.91 9.46
C THR A 190 0.37 10.51 8.98
N ALA A 191 -0.93 10.23 8.82
CA ALA A 191 -1.43 8.96 8.30
C ALA A 191 -0.87 8.64 6.90
N CYS A 192 -0.83 9.63 6.00
CA CYS A 192 -0.23 9.47 4.67
C CYS A 192 1.26 9.12 4.77
N GLN A 193 2.01 9.81 5.62
CA GLN A 193 3.43 9.54 5.83
C GLN A 193 3.67 8.12 6.37
N VAL A 194 2.88 7.69 7.36
CA VAL A 194 2.97 6.33 7.90
C VAL A 194 2.70 5.29 6.82
N LEU A 195 1.64 5.46 6.01
CA LEU A 195 1.31 4.51 4.95
C LEU A 195 2.40 4.46 3.86
N VAL A 196 2.88 5.62 3.41
CA VAL A 196 3.94 5.71 2.39
C VAL A 196 5.24 5.08 2.90
N HIS A 197 5.61 5.33 4.16
CA HIS A 197 6.79 4.72 4.78
C HIS A 197 6.65 3.19 4.90
N THR A 198 5.47 2.73 5.31
CA THR A 198 5.16 1.29 5.38
C THR A 198 5.28 0.65 4.00
N ALA A 199 4.69 1.25 2.97
CA ALA A 199 4.75 0.74 1.61
C ALA A 199 6.20 0.64 1.07
N GLN A 200 7.03 1.64 1.36
CA GLN A 200 8.45 1.61 0.99
C GLN A 200 9.22 0.50 1.69
N THR A 201 8.97 0.32 2.99
CA THR A 201 9.62 -0.72 3.78
C THR A 201 9.25 -2.11 3.27
N GLU A 202 7.98 -2.35 2.95
CA GLU A 202 7.53 -3.61 2.37
C GLU A 202 8.10 -3.86 0.98
N TYR A 203 8.12 -2.85 0.11
CA TYR A 203 8.73 -2.96 -1.21
C TYR A 203 10.19 -3.41 -1.10
N GLN A 204 10.96 -2.76 -0.21
CA GLN A 204 12.35 -3.12 0.04
C GLN A 204 12.47 -4.55 0.60
N LEU A 205 11.64 -4.92 1.58
CA LEU A 205 11.68 -6.27 2.15
C LEU A 205 11.36 -7.34 1.11
N VAL A 206 10.30 -7.16 0.32
CA VAL A 206 9.91 -8.13 -0.73
C VAL A 206 11.04 -8.32 -1.73
N SER A 207 11.71 -7.24 -2.14
CA SER A 207 12.86 -7.32 -3.07
C SER A 207 14.04 -8.13 -2.54
N LEU A 208 14.17 -8.25 -1.21
CA LEU A 208 15.20 -9.09 -0.57
C LEU A 208 14.85 -10.59 -0.60
N PHE A 209 13.56 -10.94 -0.71
CA PHE A 209 13.11 -12.33 -0.76
C PHE A 209 12.95 -12.81 -2.21
N PHE A 210 12.28 -12.03 -3.06
CA PHE A 210 11.83 -12.46 -4.38
C PHE A 210 12.27 -11.47 -5.47
N HIS A 211 12.56 -11.98 -6.68
CA HIS A 211 12.75 -11.16 -7.87
C HIS A 211 11.43 -10.87 -8.59
N SER A 212 10.47 -11.80 -8.54
CA SER A 212 9.20 -11.72 -9.27
C SER A 212 8.01 -11.94 -8.33
N ALA A 213 7.54 -10.88 -7.67
CA ALA A 213 6.41 -10.95 -6.73
C ALA A 213 5.49 -9.71 -6.79
N HIS A 214 5.38 -9.09 -7.98
CA HIS A 214 4.68 -7.81 -8.15
C HIS A 214 3.21 -7.86 -7.71
N GLN A 215 2.43 -8.82 -8.23
CA GLN A 215 1.00 -8.90 -7.91
C GLN A 215 0.72 -9.06 -6.41
N GLY A 216 1.44 -9.96 -5.74
CA GLY A 216 1.25 -10.17 -4.30
C GLY A 216 1.65 -8.96 -3.45
N LEU A 217 2.63 -8.17 -3.91
CA LEU A 217 2.98 -6.90 -3.29
C LEU A 217 1.89 -5.84 -3.51
N GLU A 218 1.35 -5.70 -4.72
CA GLU A 218 0.25 -4.79 -5.01
C GLU A 218 -0.98 -5.10 -4.15
N ASP A 219 -1.34 -6.37 -4.01
CA ASP A 219 -2.45 -6.82 -3.17
C ASP A 219 -2.19 -6.54 -1.68
N LEU A 220 -0.95 -6.73 -1.21
CA LEU A 220 -0.55 -6.40 0.16
C LEU A 220 -0.69 -4.90 0.43
N LEU A 221 -0.12 -4.07 -0.43
CA LEU A 221 -0.15 -2.61 -0.28
C LEU A 221 -1.57 -2.05 -0.39
N SER A 222 -2.40 -2.60 -1.29
CA SER A 222 -3.82 -2.27 -1.39
C SER A 222 -4.57 -2.61 -0.10
N SER A 223 -4.26 -3.75 0.54
CA SER A 223 -4.85 -4.11 1.83
C SER A 223 -4.46 -3.14 2.95
N PHE A 224 -3.25 -2.60 2.94
CA PHE A 224 -2.83 -1.57 3.90
C PHE A 224 -3.47 -0.21 3.62
N ALA A 225 -3.67 0.13 2.35
CA ALA A 225 -4.40 1.33 1.97
C ALA A 225 -5.86 1.26 2.45
N ALA A 226 -6.51 0.09 2.35
CA ALA A 226 -7.86 -0.13 2.88
C ALA A 226 -7.93 0.12 4.40
N VAL A 227 -6.96 -0.38 5.18
CA VAL A 227 -6.86 -0.11 6.62
C VAL A 227 -6.80 1.40 6.89
N ALA A 228 -5.94 2.13 6.18
CA ALA A 228 -5.83 3.59 6.36
C ALA A 228 -7.13 4.33 5.99
N TYR A 229 -7.79 3.89 4.92
CA TYR A 229 -9.06 4.45 4.47
C TYR A 229 -10.16 4.33 5.53
N ASP A 230 -10.28 3.16 6.17
CA ASP A 230 -11.30 2.89 7.18
C ASP A 230 -11.15 3.76 8.43
N HIS A 231 -9.93 4.24 8.72
CA HIS A 231 -9.66 5.18 9.82
C HIS A 231 -9.89 6.65 9.44
N ILE A 232 -9.51 7.05 8.22
CA ILE A 232 -9.60 8.46 7.80
C ILE A 232 -11.05 8.83 7.44
N ARG A 233 -11.77 7.95 6.73
CA ARG A 233 -13.10 8.24 6.18
C ARG A 233 -14.13 8.69 7.23
N PRO A 234 -14.27 8.03 8.40
CA PRO A 234 -15.24 8.45 9.42
C PRO A 234 -15.02 9.88 9.92
N VAL A 235 -13.77 10.33 9.99
CA VAL A 235 -13.43 11.68 10.49
C VAL A 235 -13.65 12.73 9.41
N VAL A 236 -13.38 12.40 8.15
CA VAL A 236 -13.74 13.24 6.99
C VAL A 236 -15.25 13.52 6.96
N ILE A 237 -16.09 12.49 7.10
CA ILE A 237 -17.56 12.66 7.00
C ILE A 237 -18.11 13.62 8.07
N LYS A 238 -17.54 13.60 9.28
CA LYS A 238 -18.00 14.39 10.43
C LYS A 238 -17.45 15.82 10.48
N SER A 239 -16.55 16.19 9.57
CA SER A 239 -15.83 17.46 9.64
C SER A 239 -16.60 18.65 9.07
N SER A 240 -16.23 19.85 9.51
CA SER A 240 -16.76 21.13 9.02
C SER A 240 -16.13 21.54 7.69
N LEU A 241 -16.77 22.50 7.01
CA LEU A 241 -16.37 22.97 5.68
C LEU A 241 -14.93 23.47 5.62
N ASP A 242 -14.50 24.32 6.55
CA ASP A 242 -13.14 24.89 6.55
C ASP A 242 -12.05 23.81 6.70
N VAL A 243 -12.30 22.85 7.57
CA VAL A 243 -11.38 21.72 7.80
C VAL A 243 -11.29 20.86 6.54
N LEU A 244 -12.42 20.56 5.90
CA LEU A 244 -12.46 19.77 4.67
C LEU A 244 -11.74 20.45 3.50
N CYS A 245 -11.88 21.77 3.33
CA CYS A 245 -11.12 22.54 2.35
C CYS A 245 -9.61 22.40 2.60
N SER A 246 -9.18 22.52 3.86
CA SER A 246 -7.76 22.37 4.22
C SER A 246 -7.23 20.95 3.96
N VAL A 247 -8.05 19.92 4.20
CA VAL A 247 -7.69 18.51 3.97
C VAL A 247 -7.62 18.21 2.47
N ALA A 248 -8.56 18.71 1.67
CA ALA A 248 -8.56 18.57 0.21
C ALA A 248 -7.25 19.12 -0.39
N LEU A 249 -6.84 20.31 0.08
CA LEU A 249 -5.59 20.93 -0.35
C LEU A 249 -4.38 20.06 0.02
N VAL A 250 -4.28 19.58 1.27
CA VAL A 250 -3.16 18.70 1.68
C VAL A 250 -3.09 17.44 0.84
N ILE A 251 -4.22 16.76 0.60
CA ILE A 251 -4.25 15.54 -0.20
C ILE A 251 -3.79 15.84 -1.64
N GLN A 252 -4.27 16.92 -2.25
CA GLN A 252 -3.89 17.28 -3.60
C GLN A 252 -2.42 17.72 -3.70
N SER A 253 -2.02 18.75 -2.95
CA SER A 253 -0.70 19.36 -3.11
C SER A 253 0.42 18.54 -2.51
N GLU A 254 0.25 18.02 -1.28
CA GLU A 254 1.36 17.35 -0.58
C GLU A 254 1.37 15.85 -0.88
N VAL A 255 0.21 15.19 -0.85
CA VAL A 255 0.16 13.73 -0.98
C VAL A 255 0.29 13.32 -2.45
N MET A 256 -0.62 13.77 -3.32
CA MET A 256 -0.63 13.40 -4.73
C MET A 256 0.56 13.97 -5.51
N HIS A 257 0.83 15.28 -5.38
CA HIS A 257 1.86 15.94 -6.19
C HIS A 257 3.28 15.78 -5.65
N GLU A 258 3.51 15.66 -4.34
CA GLU A 258 4.87 15.49 -3.82
C GLU A 258 5.22 14.04 -3.49
N GLN A 259 4.42 13.37 -2.66
CA GLN A 259 4.80 12.06 -2.12
C GLN A 259 4.64 10.94 -3.16
N LEU A 260 3.50 10.90 -3.85
CA LEU A 260 3.23 9.83 -4.82
C LEU A 260 3.93 10.05 -6.16
N ALA A 261 3.97 11.28 -6.66
CA ALA A 261 4.62 11.57 -7.94
C ALA A 261 6.12 11.29 -7.93
N ARG A 262 6.81 11.47 -6.79
CA ARG A 262 8.24 11.17 -6.64
C ARG A 262 8.56 9.67 -6.65
N ARG A 263 7.58 8.80 -6.35
CA ARG A 263 7.79 7.36 -6.12
C ARG A 263 6.66 6.52 -6.73
N LYS A 264 6.37 6.74 -8.01
CA LYS A 264 5.22 6.13 -8.70
C LYS A 264 5.21 4.60 -8.61
N ASP A 265 6.35 3.95 -8.81
CA ASP A 265 6.43 2.48 -8.86
C ASP A 265 6.04 1.82 -7.53
N ILE A 266 6.38 2.45 -6.40
CA ILE A 266 6.10 1.94 -5.05
C ILE A 266 4.70 2.34 -4.60
N THR A 267 4.24 3.53 -5.01
CA THR A 267 3.01 4.13 -4.50
C THR A 267 1.79 3.90 -5.40
N ALA A 268 1.97 3.34 -6.60
CA ALA A 268 0.88 3.01 -7.51
C ALA A 268 -0.25 2.20 -6.83
N PRO A 269 0.01 1.18 -5.99
CA PRO A 269 -1.06 0.40 -5.36
C PRO A 269 -1.83 1.15 -4.27
N ILE A 270 -1.23 2.17 -3.66
CA ILE A 270 -1.88 2.98 -2.61
C ILE A 270 -2.53 4.27 -3.17
N ALA A 271 -2.19 4.67 -4.40
CA ALA A 271 -2.71 5.88 -5.04
C ALA A 271 -4.25 5.92 -5.16
N PRO A 272 -4.93 4.82 -5.55
CA PRO A 272 -6.39 4.83 -5.69
C PRO A 272 -7.10 5.17 -4.38
N MET A 273 -6.54 4.79 -3.23
CA MET A 273 -7.14 5.11 -1.93
C MET A 273 -7.20 6.61 -1.67
N PHE A 274 -6.10 7.32 -1.92
CA PHE A 274 -6.08 8.78 -1.74
C PHE A 274 -7.00 9.51 -2.71
N GLN A 275 -7.13 9.01 -3.95
CA GLN A 275 -8.10 9.53 -4.90
C GLN A 275 -9.53 9.36 -4.39
N ARG A 276 -9.85 8.21 -3.78
CA ARG A 276 -11.16 7.96 -3.17
C ARG A 276 -11.42 8.87 -1.97
N ILE A 277 -10.44 9.08 -1.09
CA ILE A 277 -10.60 10.04 0.03
C ILE A 277 -10.84 11.44 -0.52
N LEU A 278 -10.11 11.85 -1.54
CA LEU A 278 -10.30 13.17 -2.15
C LEU A 278 -11.70 13.32 -2.75
N GLN A 279 -12.20 12.29 -3.42
CA GLN A 279 -13.56 12.28 -3.94
C GLN A 279 -14.60 12.40 -2.82
N ASP A 280 -14.48 11.61 -1.74
CA ASP A 280 -15.37 11.68 -0.58
C ASP A 280 -15.34 13.09 0.07
N VAL A 281 -14.17 13.71 0.17
CA VAL A 281 -14.02 15.10 0.67
C VAL A 281 -14.74 16.08 -0.25
N GLN A 282 -14.56 15.96 -1.58
CA GLN A 282 -15.19 16.84 -2.56
C GLN A 282 -16.73 16.71 -2.56
N GLU A 283 -17.25 15.49 -2.56
CA GLU A 283 -18.69 15.24 -2.47
C GLU A 283 -19.28 15.83 -1.18
N ARG A 284 -18.56 15.66 -0.06
CA ARG A 284 -18.96 16.24 1.23
C ARG A 284 -18.94 17.77 1.22
N LEU A 285 -17.93 18.38 0.60
CA LEU A 285 -17.85 19.83 0.45
C LEU A 285 -19.01 20.39 -0.37
N VAL A 286 -19.31 19.78 -1.52
CA VAL A 286 -20.45 20.18 -2.37
C VAL A 286 -21.75 20.09 -1.57
N PHE A 287 -21.97 19.00 -0.84
CA PHE A 287 -23.15 18.85 0.00
C PHE A 287 -23.25 19.95 1.07
N LEU A 288 -22.16 20.23 1.79
CA LEU A 288 -22.16 21.24 2.85
C LEU A 288 -22.42 22.65 2.30
N VAL A 289 -21.82 23.00 1.16
CA VAL A 289 -22.06 24.28 0.48
C VAL A 289 -23.53 24.40 0.06
N LEU A 290 -24.11 23.36 -0.54
CA LEU A 290 -25.52 23.38 -0.95
C LEU A 290 -26.46 23.49 0.26
N MET A 291 -26.13 22.83 1.37
CA MET A 291 -26.90 22.96 2.62
C MET A 291 -26.79 24.37 3.21
N PHE A 292 -25.59 24.95 3.23
CA PHE A 292 -25.37 26.32 3.69
C PHE A 292 -26.17 27.32 2.85
N ILE A 293 -26.11 27.23 1.51
CA ILE A 293 -26.88 28.10 0.62
C ILE A 293 -28.38 27.95 0.87
N ARG A 294 -28.89 26.72 1.01
CA ARG A 294 -30.31 26.48 1.21
C ARG A 294 -30.80 27.00 2.56
N ASN A 295 -30.08 26.70 3.63
CA ASN A 295 -30.56 26.94 4.99
C ASN A 295 -30.19 28.35 5.49
N ASP A 296 -28.94 28.76 5.27
CA ASP A 296 -28.37 29.97 5.86
C ASP A 296 -28.48 31.19 4.93
N ILE A 297 -28.72 31.00 3.63
CA ILE A 297 -28.96 32.10 2.68
C ILE A 297 -30.43 32.11 2.24
N GLY A 298 -30.90 31.03 1.61
CA GLY A 298 -32.27 30.96 1.07
C GLY A 298 -33.35 30.84 2.14
N GLY A 299 -33.06 30.16 3.25
CA GLY A 299 -33.95 29.97 4.39
C GLY A 299 -33.71 30.95 5.55
N TYR A 300 -32.88 31.98 5.33
CA TYR A 300 -32.50 32.90 6.39
C TYR A 300 -33.70 33.71 6.88
N VAL A 301 -34.03 33.54 8.16
CA VAL A 301 -35.02 34.37 8.87
C VAL A 301 -34.25 35.39 9.69
N PRO A 302 -34.33 36.69 9.37
CA PRO A 302 -33.62 37.73 10.11
C PRO A 302 -34.00 37.69 11.58
N THR A 303 -33.01 37.69 12.48
CA THR A 303 -33.29 37.81 13.90
C THR A 303 -33.68 39.25 14.25
N PRO A 304 -34.40 39.49 15.37
CA PRO A 304 -34.69 40.85 15.82
C PRO A 304 -33.44 41.72 16.02
N HIS A 305 -32.29 41.09 16.29
CA HIS A 305 -30.99 41.75 16.38
C HIS A 305 -30.47 42.20 14.99
N ASP A 306 -30.73 41.42 13.94
CA ASP A 306 -30.32 41.76 12.56
C ASP A 306 -31.12 42.94 11.99
N LEU A 307 -32.37 43.10 12.46
CA LEU A 307 -33.30 44.16 12.08
C LEU A 307 -33.18 45.45 12.94
N ALA A 308 -32.32 45.47 13.97
CA ALA A 308 -32.11 46.61 14.87
C ALA A 308 -31.29 47.74 14.21
N TYR A 309 -31.79 48.26 13.09
CA TYR A 309 -31.14 49.25 12.23
C TYR A 309 -30.87 50.63 12.91
N PRO A 310 -31.66 51.12 13.89
CA PRO A 310 -31.36 52.39 14.56
C PRO A 310 -30.11 52.38 15.46
N GLU A 311 -29.89 51.30 16.20
CA GLU A 311 -28.75 51.14 17.13
C GLU A 311 -27.45 50.82 16.38
N ARG A 312 -27.51 50.01 15.31
CA ARG A 312 -26.34 49.67 14.48
C ARG A 312 -25.76 50.87 13.73
N LEU A 313 -26.60 51.81 13.30
CA LEU A 313 -26.16 53.06 12.68
C LEU A 313 -25.47 53.99 13.69
N ARG A 314 -25.97 54.06 14.94
CA ARG A 314 -25.36 54.86 16.00
C ARG A 314 -24.03 54.27 16.49
N GLY A 315 -23.95 52.94 16.63
CA GLY A 315 -22.72 52.23 16.97
C GLY A 315 -21.66 52.29 15.86
N SER A 316 -22.03 52.11 14.59
CA SER A 316 -21.09 52.22 13.46
C SER A 316 -20.55 53.63 13.26
N ARG A 317 -21.34 54.66 13.61
CA ARG A 317 -20.88 56.06 13.57
C ARG A 317 -19.86 56.38 14.67
N ALA A 318 -19.80 55.58 15.74
CA ALA A 318 -18.77 55.66 16.78
C ALA A 318 -17.50 54.87 16.44
N THR A 319 -17.58 53.84 15.59
CA THR A 319 -16.45 52.97 15.21
C THR A 319 -15.93 53.16 13.79
N ALA A 320 -16.50 54.08 13.00
CA ALA A 320 -15.98 54.45 11.68
C ALA A 320 -14.68 55.27 11.76
N LYS A 321 -13.62 54.69 12.33
CA LYS A 321 -12.24 54.98 11.96
C LYS A 321 -11.88 53.96 10.88
N TRP A 322 -12.01 54.37 9.63
CA TRP A 322 -11.45 53.65 8.49
C TRP A 322 -9.91 53.59 8.65
N GLU A 323 -9.34 52.43 8.95
CA GLU A 323 -7.91 52.17 8.73
C GLU A 323 -7.73 51.77 7.26
N GLY A 324 -7.50 52.78 6.41
CA GLY A 324 -7.05 52.57 5.05
C GLY A 324 -5.64 51.99 5.03
N PHE A 325 -5.43 50.97 4.21
CA PHE A 325 -4.10 50.58 3.74
C PHE A 325 -3.48 51.79 3.01
N GLY A 326 -2.51 52.44 3.64
CA GLY A 326 -1.78 53.59 3.09
C GLY A 326 -1.82 54.79 4.04
N GLY A 327 -0.70 55.02 4.73
CA GLY A 327 -0.56 56.08 5.73
C GLY A 327 -0.98 57.47 5.22
N GLY A 328 -1.96 58.04 5.91
CA GLY A 328 -2.43 59.41 5.70
C GLY A 328 -3.64 59.69 6.58
N SER A 329 -3.42 60.17 7.81
CA SER A 329 -4.51 60.56 8.72
C SER A 329 -5.14 61.88 8.28
N GLY A 330 -6.21 61.83 7.50
CA GLY A 330 -7.08 62.97 7.23
C GLY A 330 -8.44 62.74 7.88
N ALA A 331 -8.73 63.42 8.99
CA ALA A 331 -10.07 63.46 9.55
C ALA A 331 -10.95 64.36 8.66
N ILE A 332 -12.00 63.81 8.05
CA ILE A 332 -13.03 64.61 7.37
C ILE A 332 -14.06 65.01 8.42
N ASP A 333 -14.05 66.27 8.83
CA ASP A 333 -15.07 66.83 9.71
C ASP A 333 -16.31 67.22 8.89
N ILE A 334 -17.36 66.40 8.98
CA ILE A 334 -18.62 66.57 8.25
C ILE A 334 -19.41 67.81 8.74
N ALA A 335 -18.99 68.45 9.84
CA ALA A 335 -19.56 69.72 10.29
C ALA A 335 -19.25 70.89 9.33
N GLU A 336 -18.18 70.80 8.54
CA GLU A 336 -17.75 71.89 7.65
C GLU A 336 -18.44 71.86 6.28
N LEU A 337 -18.86 70.67 5.82
CA LEU A 337 -19.65 70.49 4.59
C LEU A 337 -21.08 71.03 4.72
N ASN A 338 -21.65 71.02 5.92
CA ASN A 338 -23.03 71.50 6.15
C ASN A 338 -23.13 73.03 6.31
N LYS A 339 -22.01 73.76 6.38
CA LYS A 339 -21.99 75.24 6.35
C LYS A 339 -21.98 75.80 4.92
N GLN A 340 -21.64 75.00 3.90
CA GLN A 340 -21.59 75.47 2.50
C GLN A 340 -22.93 75.37 1.75
N ASN A 341 -23.92 74.63 2.26
CA ASN A 341 -25.23 74.48 1.60
C ASN A 341 -26.35 75.31 2.27
N GLY A 342 -26.01 76.44 2.89
CA GLY A 342 -26.97 77.42 3.39
C GLY A 342 -27.37 78.45 2.33
N HIS A 343 -28.16 78.06 1.32
CA HIS A 343 -28.97 79.01 0.55
C HIS A 343 -30.34 78.42 0.22
N GLY A 344 -31.35 78.89 0.95
CA GLY A 344 -32.76 78.75 0.60
C GLY A 344 -33.16 79.64 -0.59
N PRO A 345 -34.44 79.69 -0.94
CA PRO A 345 -34.96 79.17 -2.21
C PRO A 345 -35.19 80.28 -3.26
N LYS A 346 -35.04 79.94 -4.55
CA LYS A 346 -35.61 80.74 -5.63
C LYS A 346 -36.72 79.98 -6.36
N GLN A 347 -37.88 80.60 -6.34
CA GLN A 347 -39.08 80.30 -7.10
C GLN A 347 -38.83 80.31 -8.61
N ASN A 348 -39.44 79.36 -9.32
CA ASN A 348 -40.10 79.45 -10.63
C ASN A 348 -40.49 78.00 -10.99
N GLY A 349 -41.72 77.64 -11.34
CA GLY A 349 -42.64 78.33 -12.21
C GLY A 349 -43.02 77.34 -13.32
N GLU A 350 -44.17 76.69 -13.13
CA GLU A 350 -45.06 76.03 -14.10
C GLU A 350 -44.57 75.62 -15.51
N SER A 351 -44.78 74.36 -15.88
CA SER A 351 -45.66 73.93 -17.00
C SER A 351 -45.70 72.40 -17.11
N LYS A 352 -46.79 71.77 -16.67
CA LYS A 352 -47.88 71.21 -17.52
C LYS A 352 -47.44 70.14 -18.51
N GLY A 353 -47.60 68.87 -18.11
CA GLY A 353 -47.77 67.72 -19.00
C GLY A 353 -48.88 66.84 -18.42
N LYS A 354 -50.04 66.83 -19.09
CA LYS A 354 -51.25 66.05 -18.75
C LYS A 354 -51.02 64.58 -19.10
N GLU A 355 -51.28 63.68 -18.16
CA GLU A 355 -51.73 62.31 -18.47
C GLU A 355 -53.09 62.10 -17.81
N LYS A 356 -54.08 61.76 -18.64
CA LYS A 356 -55.41 61.30 -18.24
C LYS A 356 -55.40 59.79 -18.37
N GLU A 357 -55.69 59.09 -17.27
CA GLU A 357 -56.39 57.82 -17.28
C GLU A 357 -57.84 58.03 -17.72
N GLU A 358 -58.38 57.13 -18.55
CA GLU A 358 -59.54 56.26 -18.24
C GLU A 358 -60.07 55.55 -19.50
N ASP A 359 -60.10 54.22 -19.38
CA ASP A 359 -61.04 53.20 -19.85
C ASP A 359 -61.85 53.34 -21.15
N GLY A 360 -61.83 52.24 -21.92
CA GLY A 360 -62.70 51.93 -23.06
C GLY A 360 -62.24 50.69 -23.83
#